data_AF-W1XFY2-F1
#
_entry.id   AF-W1XFY2-F1
#
_cell.length_a   1.000
_cell.length_b   1.000
_cell.length_c   1.000
_cell.angle_alpha   90.00
_cell.angle_beta   90.00
_cell.angle_gamma   90.00
#
_symmetry.space_group_name_H-M   'P 1'
#
loop_
_entity.id
_entity.type
_entity.pdbx_description
1 polymer ?
#
loop_
_entity_poly.entity_id
_entity_poly.type
_entity_poly.pdbx_seq_one_letter_code
_entity_poly.pdbx_strand_id
1 'polypeptide(L)'
;AVRGDMDALPVKEETNLEFKSENGNMHACGHDAHTAILLGLAELLKNHEHELNGKVKLIFQPCEECGPGGAMAIICFKINI
;
A
#
# COMPACT_ATOMS: atom_id res chain seq x y z
N ALA A 1 2.48 11.88 7.49
CA ALA A 1 2.54 10.93 6.35
C ALA A 1 1.66 9.74 6.71
N VAL A 2 1.05 9.09 5.72
CA VAL A 2 0.26 7.87 5.90
C VAL A 2 0.81 6.82 4.93
N ARG A 3 0.97 5.58 5.39
CA ARG A 3 1.64 4.51 4.65
C ARG A 3 0.74 3.28 4.55
N GLY A 4 0.75 2.64 3.39
CA GLY A 4 0.18 1.32 3.13
C GLY A 4 1.19 0.49 2.33
N ASP A 5 1.43 -0.75 2.74
CA ASP A 5 2.13 -1.76 1.95
C ASP A 5 1.24 -2.26 0.81
N MET A 6 1.88 -2.77 -0.25
CA MET A 6 1.20 -3.15 -1.49
C MET A 6 1.63 -4.50 -2.09
N ASP A 7 2.61 -5.20 -1.51
CA ASP A 7 3.07 -6.48 -2.04
C ASP A 7 2.17 -7.65 -1.62
N ALA A 8 2.14 -8.69 -2.46
CA ALA A 8 1.49 -9.96 -2.20
C ALA A 8 2.52 -11.03 -1.83
N LEU A 9 2.06 -12.23 -1.48
CA LEU A 9 2.91 -13.38 -1.17
C LEU A 9 2.85 -14.44 -2.28
N PRO A 10 3.94 -15.22 -2.48
CA PRO A 10 3.97 -16.34 -3.41
C PRO A 10 3.22 -17.56 -2.85
N VAL A 11 1.94 -17.36 -2.57
CA VAL A 11 1.02 -18.35 -2.01
C VAL A 11 -0.15 -18.48 -2.97
N LYS A 12 -0.48 -19.71 -3.36
CA LYS A 12 -1.67 -19.98 -4.17
C LYS A 12 -2.91 -19.70 -3.32
N GLU A 13 -3.80 -18.86 -3.83
CA GLU A 13 -5.05 -18.57 -3.15
C GLU A 13 -6.00 -19.77 -3.19
N GLU A 14 -6.43 -20.24 -2.00
CA GLU A 14 -7.38 -21.35 -1.83
C GLU A 14 -8.75 -20.87 -1.31
N THR A 15 -9.01 -19.58 -1.37
CA THR A 15 -10.33 -19.03 -1.04
C THR A 15 -11.35 -19.39 -2.14
N ASN A 16 -12.63 -19.31 -1.78
CA ASN A 16 -13.75 -19.46 -2.72
C ASN A 16 -14.35 -18.11 -3.11
N LEU A 17 -13.57 -17.03 -3.06
CA LEU A 17 -14.02 -15.68 -3.37
C LEU A 17 -14.10 -15.47 -4.88
N GLU A 18 -15.08 -14.69 -5.33
CA GLU A 18 -15.26 -14.36 -6.75
C GLU A 18 -14.10 -13.54 -7.33
N PHE A 19 -13.40 -12.79 -6.48
CA PHE A 19 -12.27 -11.93 -6.85
C PHE A 19 -10.90 -12.55 -6.53
N LYS A 20 -10.84 -13.85 -6.22
CA LYS A 20 -9.58 -14.54 -5.91
C LYS A 20 -8.54 -14.37 -7.02
N SER A 21 -7.27 -14.37 -6.66
CA SER A 21 -6.16 -14.34 -7.58
C SER A 21 -6.06 -15.61 -8.43
N GLU A 22 -5.68 -15.43 -9.70
CA GLU A 22 -5.52 -16.52 -10.68
C GLU A 22 -4.05 -16.80 -11.06
N ASN A 23 -3.11 -15.99 -10.55
CA ASN A 23 -1.70 -16.03 -11.00
C ASN A 23 -0.75 -16.80 -10.06
N GLY A 24 -1.29 -17.50 -9.05
CA GLY A 24 -0.51 -18.28 -8.08
C GLY A 24 0.08 -17.47 -6.92
N ASN A 25 -0.23 -16.18 -6.80
CA ASN A 25 0.11 -15.33 -5.66
C ASN A 25 -1.17 -14.87 -4.94
N MET A 26 -1.08 -14.45 -3.67
CA MET A 26 -2.23 -14.04 -2.87
C MET A 26 -1.87 -12.84 -1.99
N HIS A 27 -2.78 -11.87 -1.86
CA HIS A 27 -2.71 -10.85 -0.80
C HIS A 27 -3.14 -11.43 0.55
N ALA A 28 -2.41 -12.44 1.04
CA ALA A 28 -2.76 -13.17 2.25
C ALA A 28 -2.59 -12.35 3.55
N CYS A 29 -1.91 -11.20 3.49
CA CYS A 29 -1.72 -10.25 4.59
C CYS A 29 -2.60 -8.99 4.49
N GLY A 30 -3.47 -8.89 3.48
CA GLY A 30 -4.40 -7.76 3.34
C GLY A 30 -3.80 -6.46 2.79
N HIS A 31 -2.64 -6.52 2.13
CA HIS A 31 -1.98 -5.33 1.54
C HIS A 31 -2.80 -4.71 0.38
N ASP A 32 -3.67 -5.50 -0.25
CA ASP A 32 -4.71 -5.00 -1.15
C ASP A 32 -5.70 -4.07 -0.43
N ALA A 33 -6.19 -4.46 0.75
CA ALA A 33 -7.07 -3.64 1.57
C ALA A 33 -6.36 -2.37 2.06
N HIS A 34 -5.11 -2.47 2.53
CA HIS A 34 -4.32 -1.30 2.92
C HIS A 34 -4.17 -0.30 1.76
N THR A 35 -3.88 -0.80 0.56
CA THR A 35 -3.76 0.02 -0.66
C THR A 35 -5.09 0.67 -1.02
N ALA A 36 -6.20 -0.08 -0.99
CA ALA A 36 -7.53 0.45 -1.28
C ALA A 36 -7.97 1.54 -0.29
N ILE A 37 -7.74 1.32 1.01
CA ILE A 37 -8.03 2.31 2.07
C ILE A 37 -7.20 3.57 1.86
N LEU A 38 -5.90 3.42 1.55
CA LEU A 38 -5.03 4.58 1.35
C LEU A 38 -5.44 5.39 0.11
N LEU A 39 -5.91 4.74 -0.96
CA LEU A 39 -6.48 5.44 -2.12
C LEU A 39 -7.76 6.20 -1.76
N GLY A 40 -8.68 5.59 -1.00
CA GLY A 40 -9.89 6.28 -0.53
C GLY A 40 -9.57 7.46 0.40
N LEU A 41 -8.58 7.31 1.28
CA LEU A 41 -8.07 8.42 2.10
C LEU A 41 -7.44 9.52 1.24
N ALA A 42 -6.70 9.16 0.18
CA ALA A 42 -6.10 10.12 -0.73
C ALA A 42 -7.16 11.00 -1.40
N GLU A 43 -8.24 10.38 -1.87
CA GLU A 43 -9.38 11.08 -2.48
C GLU A 43 -10.04 12.04 -1.47
N LEU A 44 -10.34 11.55 -0.26
CA LEU A 44 -10.94 12.37 0.79
C LEU A 44 -10.05 13.56 1.16
N LEU A 45 -8.76 13.32 1.41
CA LEU A 45 -7.81 14.39 1.73
C LEU A 45 -7.68 15.39 0.60
N LYS A 46 -7.76 14.95 -0.66
CA LYS A 46 -7.70 15.84 -1.81
C LYS A 46 -8.94 16.73 -1.91
N ASN A 47 -10.12 16.16 -1.66
CA ASN A 47 -11.39 16.91 -1.66
C ASN A 47 -11.43 17.98 -0.55
N HIS A 48 -10.77 17.71 0.58
CA HIS A 48 -10.70 18.63 1.73
C HIS A 48 -9.34 19.35 1.86
N GLU A 49 -8.54 19.42 0.79
CA GLU A 49 -7.16 19.93 0.86
C GLU A 49 -7.08 21.37 1.38
N HIS A 50 -8.08 22.20 1.08
CA HIS A 50 -8.18 23.60 1.52
C HIS A 50 -8.39 23.76 3.04
N GLU A 51 -8.83 22.71 3.73
CA GLU A 51 -9.01 22.69 5.19
C GLU A 51 -7.70 22.26 5.90
N LEU A 52 -6.71 21.78 5.15
CA LEU A 52 -5.48 21.23 5.71
C LEU A 52 -4.43 22.32 5.94
N ASN A 53 -3.97 22.42 7.19
CA ASN A 53 -2.78 23.22 7.53
C ASN A 53 -1.50 22.42 7.28
N GLY A 54 -1.09 22.34 6.00
CA GLY A 54 0.16 21.69 5.58
C GLY A 54 -0.01 20.68 4.46
N LYS A 55 0.88 19.69 4.40
CA LYS A 55 0.87 18.64 3.36
C LYS A 55 0.79 17.26 3.99
N VAL A 56 0.01 16.38 3.38
CA VAL A 56 0.00 14.95 3.72
C VAL A 56 0.80 14.18 2.66
N LYS A 57 1.80 13.41 3.10
CA LYS A 57 2.56 12.48 2.26
C LYS A 57 1.91 11.10 2.34
N LEU A 58 1.50 10.55 1.21
CA LEU A 58 0.95 9.21 1.09
C LEU A 58 2.04 8.28 0.55
N ILE A 59 2.28 7.16 1.21
CA ILE A 59 3.40 6.26 0.92
C ILE A 59 2.83 4.88 0.59
N PHE A 60 2.92 4.49 -0.68
CA PHE A 60 2.62 3.13 -1.13
C PHE A 60 3.94 2.35 -1.13
N GLN A 61 4.14 1.49 -0.14
CA GLN A 61 5.39 0.78 0.07
C GLN A 61 5.36 -0.60 -0.58
N PRO A 62 6.23 -0.90 -1.57
CA PRO A 62 6.38 -2.26 -2.07
C PRO A 62 7.23 -3.11 -1.12
N CYS A 63 7.21 -4.43 -1.32
CA CYS A 63 8.20 -5.37 -0.78
C CYS A 63 8.31 -5.31 0.76
N GLU A 64 7.21 -5.26 1.50
CA GLU A 64 7.23 -5.36 2.96
C GLU A 64 7.67 -6.76 3.40
N GLU A 65 7.20 -7.80 2.72
CA GLU A 65 7.31 -9.19 3.16
C GLU A 65 8.69 -9.82 2.88
N CYS A 66 9.49 -9.19 2.02
CA CYS A 66 10.79 -9.69 1.58
C CYS A 66 11.94 -8.86 2.14
N GLY A 67 12.88 -9.48 2.86
CA GLY A 67 14.07 -8.81 3.38
C GLY A 67 14.97 -8.27 2.25
N PRO A 68 15.53 -7.03 2.36
CA PRO A 68 15.58 -6.15 3.52
C PRO A 68 14.37 -5.21 3.69
N GLY A 69 13.28 -5.41 2.95
CA GLY A 69 12.08 -4.59 2.98
C GLY A 69 12.17 -3.36 2.09
N GLY A 70 11.05 -2.97 1.45
CA GLY A 70 11.00 -1.77 0.61
C GLY A 70 11.04 -0.45 1.39
N ALA A 71 10.76 -0.48 2.70
CA ALA A 71 10.94 0.67 3.58
C ALA A 71 12.38 1.20 3.54
N MET A 72 13.37 0.30 3.47
CA MET A 72 14.77 0.69 3.37
C MET A 72 15.04 1.48 2.09
N ALA A 73 14.50 1.04 0.96
CA ALA A 73 14.61 1.78 -0.29
C ALA A 73 13.96 3.16 -0.17
N ILE A 74 12.73 3.24 0.35
CA ILE A 74 11.99 4.51 0.49
C ILE A 74 12.72 5.52 1.39
N ILE A 75 13.37 5.07 2.46
CA ILE A 75 14.09 5.95 3.39
C ILE A 75 15.47 6.33 2.84
N CYS A 76 16.21 5.36 2.28
CA CYS A 76 17.57 5.59 1.78
C CYS A 76 17.59 6.44 0.51
N PHE A 77 16.62 6.25 -0.39
CA PHE A 77 16.34 7.25 -1.40
C PHE A 77 15.63 8.41 -0.70
N LYS A 78 16.39 9.39 -0.20
CA LYS A 78 15.84 10.68 0.23
C LYS A 78 15.04 11.27 -0.93
N ILE A 79 13.75 10.94 -1.01
CA ILE A 79 12.81 11.68 -1.81
C ILE A 79 12.69 13.00 -1.06
N ASN A 80 13.37 14.02 -1.57
CA ASN A 80 13.15 15.40 -1.16
C ASN A 80 11.73 15.79 -1.61
N ILE A 81 10.74 15.42 -0.81
CA ILE A 81 9.33 15.85 -0.95
C ILE A 81 9.11 17.08 -0.08
#